data_AF-A0A248TNZ1-F1
#
_entry.id   AF-A0A248TNZ1-F1
#
_cell.length_a   1.000
_cell.length_b   1.000
_cell.length_c   1.000
_cell.angle_alpha   90.00
_cell.angle_beta   90.00
_cell.angle_gamma   90.00
#
_symmetry.space_group_name_H-M   'P 1'
#
loop_
_entity.id
_entity.type
_entity.pdbx_description
1 polymer ?
#
loop_
_entity_poly.entity_id
_entity_poly.type
_entity_poly.pdbx_seq_one_letter_code
_entity_poly.pdbx_strand_id
1 'polypeptide(L)'
;MNLVQFLNQNYFVLIPALWLIGHALKQTPIIPDWTIIWILFICSIGIGSIGYGFSLEAIVNGIIAAGIAVFGHQVLKQTKEGIVINKKTDNEG
;
A
#
# COMPACT_ATOMS: atom_id res chain seq x y z
N MET A 1 -0.39 12.78 9.44
CA MET A 1 1.05 12.46 9.39
C MET A 1 1.38 11.89 8.01
N ASN A 2 2.42 12.38 7.34
CA ASN A 2 2.87 11.82 6.07
C ASN A 2 3.81 10.64 6.35
N LEU A 3 3.28 9.41 6.34
CA LEU A 3 4.11 8.21 6.55
C LEU A 3 5.18 8.03 5.47
N VAL A 4 4.92 8.55 4.27
CA VAL A 4 5.83 8.52 3.12
C VAL A 4 7.17 9.21 3.41
N GLN A 5 7.20 10.20 4.31
CA GLN A 5 8.44 10.92 4.65
C GLN A 5 9.42 10.07 5.47
N PHE A 6 8.94 9.02 6.13
CA PHE A 6 9.75 8.10 6.92
C PHE A 6 10.18 6.86 6.12
N LEU A 7 9.75 6.77 4.85
CA LEU A 7 10.07 5.67 3.97
C LEU A 7 11.33 6.01 3.17
N ASN A 8 12.32 5.12 3.22
CA ASN A 8 13.48 5.23 2.34
C ASN A 8 13.05 5.09 0.86
N GLN A 9 13.61 5.93 -0.02
CA GLN A 9 13.26 6.01 -1.44
C GLN A 9 13.28 4.65 -2.16
N ASN A 10 14.20 3.77 -1.76
CA ASN A 10 14.33 2.44 -2.34
C ASN A 10 13.07 1.58 -2.13
N TYR A 11 12.31 1.81 -1.05
CA TYR A 11 11.15 1.00 -0.67
C TYR A 11 9.85 1.49 -1.29
N PHE A 12 9.85 2.62 -2.01
CA PHE A 12 8.64 3.15 -2.65
C PHE A 12 8.03 2.16 -3.64
N VAL A 13 8.86 1.38 -4.33
CA VAL A 13 8.43 0.36 -5.30
C VAL A 13 7.63 -0.78 -4.65
N LEU A 14 7.81 -1.02 -3.34
CA LEU A 14 7.06 -2.05 -2.62
C LEU A 14 5.59 -1.68 -2.48
N ILE A 15 5.24 -0.40 -2.39
CA ILE A 15 3.85 0.04 -2.22
C ILE A 15 2.95 -0.44 -3.38
N PRO A 16 3.22 -0.11 -4.66
CA PRO A 16 2.41 -0.60 -5.76
C PRO A 16 2.53 -2.12 -5.97
N ALA A 17 3.68 -2.73 -5.66
CA ALA A 17 3.83 -4.19 -5.72
C ALA A 17 2.90 -4.90 -4.72
N LEU A 18 2.83 -4.39 -3.49
CA LEU A 18 1.95 -4.90 -2.44
C LEU A 18 0.47 -4.68 -2.78
N TRP A 19 0.10 -3.61 -3.49
CA TRP A 19 -1.26 -3.47 -4.02
C TRP A 19 -1.62 -4.55 -5.03
N LEU A 20 -0.71 -4.88 -5.95
CA LEU A 20 -0.95 -5.93 -6.92
C LEU A 20 -1.15 -7.28 -6.23
N ILE A 21 -0.29 -7.60 -5.25
CA ILE A 21 -0.40 -8.80 -4.42
C ILE A 21 -1.72 -8.77 -3.64
N GLY A 22 -2.04 -7.67 -2.97
CA GLY A 22 -3.24 -7.53 -2.16
C GLY A 22 -4.52 -7.67 -2.98
N HIS A 23 -4.55 -7.12 -4.19
CA HIS A 23 -5.64 -7.28 -5.13
C HIS A 23 -5.80 -8.74 -5.59
N ALA A 24 -4.70 -9.42 -5.91
CA ALA A 24 -4.72 -10.84 -6.27
C ALA A 24 -5.22 -11.73 -5.12
N LEU A 25 -4.76 -11.47 -3.90
CA LEU A 25 -5.21 -12.19 -2.70
C LEU A 25 -6.71 -11.98 -2.46
N LYS A 26 -7.21 -10.76 -2.66
CA LYS A 26 -8.64 -10.45 -2.50
C LYS A 26 -9.54 -11.17 -3.50
N GLN A 27 -9.03 -11.52 -4.69
CA GLN A 27 -9.77 -12.31 -5.68
C GLN A 27 -9.76 -13.82 -5.36
N THR A 28 -8.98 -14.25 -4.37
CA THR A 28 -8.84 -15.66 -4.02
C THR A 28 -9.94 -16.06 -3.02
N PRO A 29 -10.89 -16.94 -3.39
CA PRO A 29 -12.09 -17.22 -2.56
C PRO A 29 -11.79 -17.91 -1.22
N ILE A 30 -10.59 -18.48 -1.05
CA ILE A 30 -10.16 -19.18 0.16
C ILE A 30 -9.59 -18.19 1.20
N ILE A 31 -9.18 -16.99 0.78
CA ILE A 31 -8.41 -16.06 1.62
C ILE A 31 -9.36 -15.07 2.29
N PRO A 32 -9.50 -15.09 3.64
CA PRO A 32 -10.31 -14.10 4.34
C PRO A 32 -9.66 -12.71 4.29
N ASP A 33 -10.46 -11.66 4.16
CA ASP A 33 -9.99 -10.27 4.04
C ASP A 33 -9.00 -9.83 5.15
N TRP A 34 -9.18 -10.29 6.38
CA TRP A 34 -8.31 -9.93 7.51
C TRP A 34 -6.89 -10.52 7.37
N THR A 35 -6.75 -11.65 6.67
CA THR A 35 -5.45 -12.32 6.49
C THR A 35 -4.57 -11.60 5.48
N ILE A 36 -5.18 -10.86 4.54
CA ILE A 36 -4.46 -10.09 3.50
C ILE A 36 -3.48 -9.12 4.15
N ILE A 37 -3.87 -8.47 5.25
CA ILE A 37 -3.03 -7.51 5.98
C ILE A 37 -1.74 -8.20 6.48
N TRP A 38 -1.88 -9.37 7.09
CA TRP A 38 -0.75 -10.14 7.62
C TRP A 38 0.15 -10.69 6.52
N ILE A 39 -0.43 -11.18 5.42
CA ILE A 39 0.32 -11.66 4.26
C ILE A 39 1.14 -10.52 3.66
N LEU A 40 0.54 -9.34 3.43
CA LEU A 40 1.25 -8.19 2.89
C LEU A 40 2.37 -7.71 3.82
N PHE A 41 2.18 -7.76 5.14
CA PHE A 41 3.23 -7.43 6.10
C PHE A 41 4.45 -8.35 5.97
N ILE A 42 4.20 -9.67 5.96
CA ILE A 42 5.25 -10.68 5.83
C ILE A 42 5.95 -10.55 4.48
N CYS A 43 5.20 -10.37 3.39
CA CYS A 43 5.76 -10.15 2.06
C CYS A 43 6.62 -8.89 2.01
N SER A 44 6.15 -7.77 2.57
CA SER A 44 6.89 -6.50 2.55
C SER A 44 8.21 -6.60 3.32
N ILE A 45 8.18 -7.16 4.53
CA ILE A 45 9.38 -7.32 5.36
C ILE A 45 10.33 -8.32 4.70
N GLY A 46 9.81 -9.43 4.16
CA GLY A 46 10.61 -10.46 3.50
C GLY A 46 11.30 -9.93 2.25
N ILE A 47 10.54 -9.33 1.33
CA ILE A 47 11.08 -8.75 0.09
C ILE A 47 12.03 -7.59 0.41
N GLY A 48 11.66 -6.71 1.36
CA GLY A 48 12.50 -5.60 1.78
C GLY A 48 13.83 -6.05 2.38
N SER A 49 13.82 -7.11 3.20
CA SER A 49 15.03 -7.64 3.83
C SER A 49 15.90 -8.43 2.84
N ILE A 50 15.30 -9.16 1.90
CA ILE A 50 16.05 -9.88 0.85
C ILE A 50 16.66 -8.90 -0.15
N GLY A 51 15.90 -7.89 -0.58
CA GLY A 51 16.31 -6.96 -1.64
C GLY A 51 17.32 -5.90 -1.21
N TYR A 52 17.24 -5.44 0.04
CA TYR A 52 18.05 -4.32 0.54
C TYR A 52 18.92 -4.68 1.75
N GLY A 53 18.98 -5.97 2.09
CA GLY A 53 19.79 -6.51 3.18
C GLY A 53 19.01 -6.72 4.48
N PHE A 54 19.50 -7.67 5.28
CA PHE A 54 18.87 -8.03 6.55
C PHE A 54 19.32 -7.07 7.66
N SER A 55 18.70 -5.90 7.71
CA SER A 55 18.99 -4.85 8.69
C SER A 55 17.72 -4.37 9.40
N LEU A 56 17.90 -3.73 10.56
CA LEU A 56 16.77 -3.12 11.27
C LEU A 56 16.09 -2.04 10.41
N GLU A 57 16.87 -1.28 9.64
CA GLU A 57 16.35 -0.30 8.69
C GLU A 57 15.46 -0.97 7.62
N ALA A 58 15.87 -2.13 7.10
CA ALA A 58 15.09 -2.83 6.09
C ALA A 58 13.75 -3.37 6.62
N ILE A 59 13.77 -3.88 7.84
CA ILE A 59 12.57 -4.36 8.53
C ILE A 59 11.61 -3.19 8.78
N VAL A 60 12.11 -2.06 9.30
CA VAL A 60 11.30 -0.87 9.59
C VAL A 60 10.72 -0.26 8.31
N ASN A 61 11.53 -0.09 7.26
CA ASN A 61 11.04 0.39 5.98
C ASN A 61 10.01 -0.56 5.35
N GLY A 62 10.19 -1.88 5.49
CA GLY A 62 9.20 -2.87 5.07
C GLY A 62 7.87 -2.74 5.82
N ILE A 63 7.91 -2.51 7.14
CA ILE A 63 6.70 -2.26 7.96
C ILE A 63 5.99 -0.99 7.50
N ILE A 64 6.73 0.11 7.30
CA ILE A 64 6.16 1.39 6.87
C ILE A 64 5.55 1.25 5.46
N ALA A 65 6.25 0.58 4.53
CA ALA A 65 5.75 0.32 3.18
C ALA A 65 4.44 -0.50 3.20
N ALA A 66 4.36 -1.54 4.04
CA ALA A 66 3.15 -2.33 4.22
C ALA A 66 1.99 -1.50 4.78
N GLY A 67 2.25 -0.67 5.80
CA GLY A 67 1.26 0.25 6.35
C GLY A 67 0.73 1.24 5.31
N ILE A 68 1.62 1.84 4.51
CA ILE A 68 1.23 2.74 3.43
C ILE A 68 0.44 1.99 2.34
N ALA A 69 0.81 0.75 2.00
CA ALA A 69 0.06 -0.03 1.02
C ALA A 69 -1.36 -0.35 1.51
N VAL A 70 -1.52 -0.81 2.76
CA VAL A 70 -2.83 -1.19 3.31
C VAL A 70 -3.73 0.03 3.54
N PHE A 71 -3.19 1.12 4.11
CA PHE A 71 -3.99 2.31 4.46
C PHE A 71 -4.07 3.36 3.34
N GLY A 72 -3.03 3.47 2.50
CA GLY A 72 -2.95 4.46 1.43
C GLY A 72 -3.95 4.24 0.30
N HIS A 73 -4.46 3.01 0.14
CA HIS A 73 -5.50 2.69 -0.85
C HIS A 73 -6.76 3.57 -0.68
N GLN A 74 -7.10 3.96 0.56
CA GLN A 74 -8.25 4.82 0.81
C GLN A 74 -8.00 6.28 0.41
N VAL A 75 -6.80 6.79 0.64
CA VAL A 75 -6.44 8.18 0.32
C VAL A 75 -6.46 8.43 -1.18
N LEU A 76 -5.91 7.52 -1.98
CA LEU A 76 -5.93 7.65 -3.44
C LEU A 76 -7.33 7.44 -4.04
N LYS A 77 -8.14 6.58 -3.44
CA LYS A 77 -9.54 6.40 -3.88
C LYS A 77 -10.36 7.67 -3.61
N GLN A 78 -10.17 8.30 -2.45
CA GLN A 78 -10.83 9.57 -2.10
C GLN A 78 -10.41 10.72 -3.04
N THR A 79 -9.15 10.77 -3.49
CA THR A 79 -8.73 11.77 -4.48
C THR A 79 -9.44 11.61 -5.83
N LYS A 80 -9.63 10.37 -6.30
CA LYS A 80 -10.34 10.12 -7.57
C LYS A 80 -11.83 10.47 -7.47
N GLU A 81 -12.48 10.13 -6.36
CA GLU A 81 -13.91 10.41 -6.17
C GLU A 81 -14.18 11.91 -6.00
N GLY A 82 -13.34 12.65 -5.27
CA GLY A 82 -13.48 14.11 -5.12
C GLY A 82 -13.34 14.88 -6.44
N ILE A 83 -12.47 14.44 -7.35
CA ILE A 83 -12.32 15.03 -8.69
C ILE A 83 -13.57 14.77 -9.56
N VAL A 84 -14.20 13.60 -9.42
CA VAL A 84 -15.41 13.25 -10.19
C VAL A 84 -16.63 14.05 -9.74
N ILE A 85 -16.76 14.34 -8.44
CA ILE A 85 -17.87 15.16 -7.91
C ILE A 85 -17.77 16.60 -8.46
N ASN A 86 -16.58 17.19 -8.47
CA ASN A 86 -16.40 18.57 -8.95
C ASN A 86 -16.80 18.74 -10.43
N LYS A 87 -16.48 17.73 -11.26
CA LYS A 87 -16.85 17.73 -12.68
C LYS A 87 -18.37 17.61 -12.95
N LYS A 88 -19.16 17.10 -12.00
CA LYS A 88 -20.63 17.07 -12.13
C LYS A 88 -21.25 18.42 -11.79
N THR A 89 -20.75 19.11 -10.76
CA THR A 89 -21.20 20.45 -10.39
C THR A 89 -20.93 21.51 -11.46
N ASP A 90 -19.86 21.36 -12.25
CA ASP A 90 -19.55 22.27 -13.37
C ASP A 90 -20.43 22.04 -14.63
N ASN A 91 -21.11 20.90 -14.74
CA ASN A 91 -21.94 20.55 -15.91
C ASN A 91 -23.45 20.74 -15.68
N GLU A 92 -23.86 21.13 -14.47
CA GLU A 92 -25.27 21.34 -14.08
C GLU A 92 -25.58 22.82 -13.74
N GLY A 93 -24.61 23.73 -13.91
CA GLY A 93 -24.75 25.20 -13.78
C GLY A 93 -24.56 25.92 -15.10
#